data_AF-A0AAU5XPG4-F1
#
_entry.id   AF-A0AAU5XPG4-F1
#
_cell.length_a   1.000
_cell.length_b   1.000
_cell.length_c   1.000
_cell.angle_alpha   90.00
_cell.angle_beta   90.00
_cell.angle_gamma   90.00
#
_symmetry.space_group_name_H-M   'P 1'
#
loop_
_entity.id
_entity.type
_entity.pdbx_description
1 polymer ?
#
loop_
_entity_poly.entity_id
_entity_poly.type
_entity_poly.pdbx_seq_one_letter_code
_entity_poly.pdbx_strand_id
1 'polypeptide(L)'
;MARRNAQPRWYFSLRSPYSWFCYRELLETEPAVLHAAEWIPVWEPDPFSERMLAARGVELPVVPMSRAKNFYILQDTRRLAKERGLPMIWPVDREPVWEVAHLAYLAATDEGMGRPFLDRVYAARWERGEDISDPVVIGAIAAGLGLEPARYAGAADDEGLRERGIDVLSRVADDGVFGVPMFVLGREKFWGTDRLGRFLAAWRARTAPAESGSVERVEFAEAARAVSDGGHAGGCG
;
A
#
# COMPACT_ATOMS: atom_id res chain seq x y z
N MET A 1 25.07 20.69 1.74
CA MET A 1 23.74 20.53 2.36
C MET A 1 23.62 19.09 2.80
N ALA A 2 23.56 18.81 4.11
CA ALA A 2 23.45 17.44 4.63
C ALA A 2 22.20 16.78 4.01
N ARG A 3 22.33 15.56 3.50
CA ARG A 3 21.20 14.77 2.99
C ARG A 3 20.21 14.60 4.15
N ARG A 4 19.17 15.42 4.20
CA ARG A 4 18.07 15.19 5.15
C ARG A 4 17.55 13.80 4.83
N ASN A 5 17.64 12.89 5.78
CA ASN A 5 17.24 11.51 5.58
C ASN A 5 15.74 11.54 5.25
N ALA A 6 15.38 11.36 3.98
CA ALA A 6 13.99 11.44 3.56
C ALA A 6 13.26 10.26 4.21
N GLN A 7 12.24 10.56 5.03
CA GLN A 7 11.40 9.52 5.61
C GLN A 7 10.89 8.61 4.48
N PRO A 8 11.08 7.28 4.57
CA PRO A 8 10.53 6.38 3.58
C PRO A 8 9.00 6.44 3.62
N ARG A 9 8.36 6.29 2.47
CA ARG A 9 6.90 6.15 2.38
C ARG A 9 6.60 4.78 1.81
N TRP A 10 5.61 4.10 2.37
CA TRP A 10 5.12 2.81 1.92
C TRP A 10 3.66 2.94 1.53
N TYR A 11 3.38 2.84 0.23
CA TYR A 11 2.05 2.77 -0.32
C TYR A 11 1.64 1.31 -0.41
N PHE A 12 0.51 0.97 0.20
CA PHE A 12 0.05 -0.39 0.34
C PHE A 12 -1.47 -0.47 0.15
N SER A 13 -1.99 -1.67 -0.02
CA SER A 13 -3.44 -1.87 0.00
C SER A 13 -3.80 -3.12 0.78
N LEU A 14 -4.84 -3.05 1.60
CA LEU A 14 -5.34 -4.19 2.38
C LEU A 14 -5.84 -5.31 1.47
N ARG A 15 -6.22 -5.00 0.23
CA ARG A 15 -6.62 -5.98 -0.79
C ARG A 15 -5.50 -6.53 -1.66
N SER A 16 -4.26 -6.06 -1.49
CA SER A 16 -3.12 -6.49 -2.31
C SER A 16 -2.33 -7.61 -1.62
N PRO A 17 -2.27 -8.83 -2.22
CA PRO A 17 -1.50 -9.92 -1.64
C PRO A 17 0.00 -9.61 -1.64
N TYR A 18 0.49 -8.86 -2.63
CA TYR A 18 1.87 -8.40 -2.67
C TYR A 18 2.19 -7.39 -1.58
N SER A 19 1.24 -6.54 -1.19
CA SER A 19 1.41 -5.64 -0.04
C SER A 19 1.52 -6.43 1.27
N TRP A 20 0.70 -7.47 1.43
CA TRP A 20 0.80 -8.39 2.56
C TRP A 20 2.15 -9.14 2.58
N PHE A 21 2.62 -9.66 1.44
CA PHE A 21 3.93 -10.31 1.37
C PHE A 21 5.08 -9.39 1.76
N CYS A 22 5.11 -8.15 1.24
CA CYS A 22 6.11 -7.17 1.67
C CYS A 22 6.01 -6.83 3.14
N TYR A 23 4.79 -6.71 3.68
CA TYR A 23 4.58 -6.44 5.09
C TYR A 23 5.15 -7.57 5.98
N ARG A 24 4.84 -8.82 5.65
CA ARG A 24 5.36 -10.02 6.34
C ARG A 24 6.89 -10.06 6.31
N GLU A 25 7.48 -9.84 5.14
CA GLU A 25 8.93 -9.85 4.97
C GLU A 25 9.61 -8.72 5.76
N LEU A 26 9.06 -7.51 5.71
CA LEU A 26 9.58 -6.37 6.47
C LEU A 26 9.45 -6.58 7.99
N LEU A 27 8.35 -7.18 8.44
CA LEU A 27 8.14 -7.50 9.85
C LEU A 27 9.23 -8.44 10.38
N GLU A 28 9.61 -9.43 9.57
CA GLU A 28 10.57 -10.48 9.93
C GLU A 28 12.03 -10.02 9.76
N THR A 29 12.33 -9.24 8.71
CA THR A 29 13.72 -8.96 8.31
C THR A 29 14.18 -7.54 8.59
N GLU A 30 13.28 -6.55 8.52
CA GLU A 30 13.63 -5.12 8.55
C GLU A 30 12.57 -4.28 9.31
N PRO A 31 12.26 -4.61 10.58
CA PRO A 31 11.22 -3.91 11.35
C PRO A 31 11.53 -2.43 11.57
N ALA A 32 12.79 -2.02 11.51
CA ALA A 32 13.20 -0.62 11.60
C ALA A 32 12.64 0.22 10.43
N VAL A 33 12.47 -0.36 9.25
CA VAL A 33 11.82 0.30 8.11
C VAL A 33 10.35 0.58 8.42
N LEU A 34 9.65 -0.40 8.99
CA LEU A 34 8.24 -0.27 9.36
C LEU A 34 8.01 0.85 10.38
N HIS A 35 8.93 1.03 11.34
CA HIS A 35 8.86 2.12 12.30
C HIS A 35 9.22 3.49 11.70
N ALA A 36 10.13 3.54 10.72
CA ALA A 36 10.55 4.78 10.10
C ALA A 36 9.59 5.26 9.00
N ALA A 37 8.90 4.34 8.33
CA ALA A 37 8.08 4.66 7.17
C ALA A 37 6.78 5.36 7.54
N GLU A 38 6.36 6.30 6.69
CA GLU A 38 4.96 6.72 6.62
C GLU A 38 4.17 5.68 5.82
N TRP A 39 3.07 5.19 6.37
CA TRP A 39 2.23 4.15 5.76
C TRP A 39 1.01 4.81 5.12
N ILE A 40 0.83 4.61 3.81
CA ILE A 40 -0.18 5.31 3.03
C ILE A 40 -1.06 4.27 2.33
N PRO A 41 -2.32 4.09 2.75
CA PRO A 41 -3.21 3.14 2.11
C PRO A 41 -3.64 3.65 0.73
N VAL A 42 -3.81 2.71 -0.20
CA VAL A 42 -4.31 2.92 -1.56
C VAL A 42 -5.44 1.93 -1.80
N TRP A 43 -6.53 2.38 -2.39
CA TRP A 43 -7.64 1.52 -2.81
C TRP A 43 -8.33 2.09 -4.04
N GLU A 44 -9.03 1.23 -4.75
CA GLU A 44 -9.97 1.63 -5.80
C GLU A 44 -11.21 2.25 -5.11
N PRO A 45 -11.49 3.54 -5.34
CA PRO A 45 -12.61 4.23 -4.70
C PRO A 45 -13.96 3.70 -5.20
N ASP A 46 -14.97 3.71 -4.32
CA ASP A 46 -16.37 3.53 -4.70
C ASP A 46 -16.87 4.72 -5.56
N PRO A 47 -18.03 4.60 -6.24
CA PRO A 47 -18.54 5.67 -7.08
C PRO A 47 -18.79 7.00 -6.36
N PHE A 48 -18.96 6.99 -5.02
CA PHE A 48 -19.13 8.21 -4.25
C PHE A 48 -17.78 8.92 -4.07
N SER A 49 -16.76 8.20 -3.61
CA SER A 49 -15.39 8.68 -3.47
C SER A 49 -14.80 9.11 -4.81
N GLU A 50 -15.12 8.42 -5.92
CA GLU A 50 -14.75 8.83 -7.28
C GLU A 50 -15.27 10.22 -7.63
N ARG A 51 -16.53 10.51 -7.31
CA ARG A 51 -17.11 11.85 -7.54
C ARG A 51 -16.44 12.92 -6.68
N MET A 52 -16.07 12.59 -5.44
CA MET A 52 -15.34 13.52 -4.57
C MET A 52 -13.94 13.82 -5.10
N LEU A 53 -13.21 12.80 -5.58
CA LEU A 53 -11.90 12.98 -6.22
C LEU A 53 -12.03 13.84 -7.49
N ALA A 54 -13.00 13.53 -8.35
CA ALA A 54 -13.25 14.28 -9.58
C ALA A 54 -13.59 15.76 -9.31
N ALA A 55 -14.34 16.06 -8.23
CA ALA A 55 -14.62 17.43 -7.82
C ALA A 55 -13.36 18.21 -7.41
N ARG A 56 -12.28 17.51 -7.02
CA ARG A 56 -10.96 18.07 -6.73
C ARG A 56 -10.01 18.06 -7.93
N GLY A 57 -10.47 17.62 -9.10
CA GLY A 57 -9.64 17.46 -10.30
C GLY A 57 -8.63 16.33 -10.19
N VAL A 58 -8.86 15.35 -9.30
CA VAL A 58 -7.99 14.20 -9.10
C VAL A 58 -8.57 12.99 -9.81
N GLU A 59 -7.73 12.32 -10.59
CA GLU A 59 -8.02 11.04 -11.24
C GLU A 59 -6.94 10.03 -10.85
N LEU A 60 -7.34 8.88 -10.33
CA LEU A 60 -6.42 7.80 -10.01
C LEU A 60 -6.24 6.90 -11.24
N PRO A 61 -5.03 6.37 -11.49
CA PRO A 61 -4.76 5.46 -12.60
C PRO A 61 -5.28 4.03 -12.32
N VAL A 62 -6.55 3.90 -11.94
CA VAL A 62 -7.20 2.62 -11.64
C VAL A 62 -7.59 1.94 -12.95
N VAL A 63 -6.97 0.80 -13.23
CA VAL A 63 -7.28 0.00 -14.43
C VAL A 63 -7.92 -1.32 -14.00
N PRO A 64 -9.15 -1.62 -14.48
CA PRO A 64 -9.80 -2.90 -14.23
C PRO A 64 -8.90 -4.07 -14.63
N MET A 65 -8.76 -5.04 -13.73
CA MET A 65 -7.88 -6.17 -13.95
C MET A 65 -8.46 -7.14 -14.98
N SER A 66 -7.73 -7.42 -16.05
CA SER A 66 -8.15 -8.43 -17.03
C SER A 66 -8.22 -9.83 -16.39
N ARG A 67 -9.06 -10.70 -16.95
CA ARG A 67 -9.17 -12.10 -16.51
C ARG A 67 -7.83 -12.84 -16.57
N ALA A 68 -7.04 -12.60 -17.62
CA ALA A 68 -5.71 -13.20 -17.78
C ALA A 68 -4.74 -12.76 -16.67
N LYS A 69 -4.72 -11.45 -16.36
CA LYS A 69 -3.88 -10.90 -15.27
C LYS A 69 -4.31 -11.45 -13.90
N ASN A 70 -5.61 -11.55 -13.64
CA ASN A 70 -6.14 -12.17 -12.42
C ASN A 70 -5.64 -13.62 -12.25
N PHE A 71 -5.75 -14.45 -13.29
CA PHE A 71 -5.26 -15.84 -13.21
C PHE A 71 -3.76 -15.94 -12.99
N TYR A 72 -2.98 -15.06 -13.61
CA TYR A 72 -1.54 -15.00 -13.36
C TYR A 72 -1.24 -14.69 -11.89
N ILE A 73 -1.88 -13.66 -11.34
CA ILE A 73 -1.68 -13.26 -9.93
C ILE A 73 -2.04 -14.42 -8.99
N LEU A 74 -3.16 -15.12 -9.23
CA LEU A 74 -3.55 -16.30 -8.45
C LEU A 74 -2.45 -17.37 -8.41
N GLN A 75 -1.84 -17.67 -9.56
CA GLN A 75 -0.76 -18.65 -9.64
C GLN A 75 0.51 -18.14 -8.95
N ASP A 76 0.82 -16.86 -9.13
CA ASP A 76 2.04 -16.25 -8.61
C ASP A 76 2.02 -16.11 -7.08
N THR A 77 0.92 -15.60 -6.52
CA THR A 77 0.77 -15.47 -5.08
C THR A 77 0.77 -16.83 -4.40
N ARG A 78 0.24 -17.87 -5.06
CA ARG A 78 0.34 -19.24 -4.57
C ARG A 78 1.79 -19.75 -4.53
N ARG A 79 2.61 -19.43 -5.54
CA ARG A 79 4.05 -19.77 -5.54
C ARG A 79 4.77 -19.05 -4.41
N LEU A 80 4.56 -17.74 -4.29
CA LEU A 80 5.20 -16.91 -3.26
C LEU A 80 4.79 -17.34 -1.84
N ALA A 81 3.51 -17.61 -1.60
CA ALA A 81 3.04 -18.10 -0.31
C ALA A 81 3.69 -19.45 0.04
N LYS A 82 3.78 -20.37 -0.92
CA LYS A 82 4.45 -21.66 -0.73
C LYS A 82 5.94 -21.51 -0.43
N GLU A 83 6.64 -20.66 -1.18
CA GLU A 83 8.07 -20.38 -0.98
C GLU A 83 8.35 -19.80 0.40
N ARG A 84 7.46 -18.93 0.89
CA ARG A 84 7.57 -18.24 2.19
C ARG A 84 6.94 -19.01 3.36
N GLY A 85 6.36 -20.19 3.11
CA GLY A 85 5.68 -20.97 4.16
C GLY A 85 4.44 -20.31 4.77
N LEU A 86 3.78 -19.40 4.04
CA LEU A 86 2.62 -18.65 4.51
C LEU A 86 1.31 -19.42 4.24
N PRO A 87 0.41 -19.55 5.24
CA PRO A 87 -0.92 -20.11 5.03
C PRO A 87 -1.79 -19.10 4.29
N MET A 88 -1.87 -19.19 2.97
CA MET A 88 -2.67 -18.28 2.15
C MET A 88 -4.00 -18.92 1.75
N ILE A 89 -5.11 -18.27 2.10
CA ILE A 89 -6.46 -18.54 1.59
C ILE A 89 -6.87 -17.36 0.70
N TRP A 90 -7.23 -17.65 -0.55
CA TRP A 90 -7.64 -16.61 -1.48
C TRP A 90 -9.07 -16.15 -1.18
N PRO A 91 -9.31 -14.85 -0.88
CA PRO A 91 -10.64 -14.31 -0.63
C PRO A 91 -11.46 -14.24 -1.93
N VAL A 92 -12.78 -14.38 -1.81
CA VAL A 92 -13.71 -14.24 -2.94
C VAL A 92 -14.40 -12.88 -2.85
N ASP A 93 -13.93 -11.93 -3.65
CA ASP A 93 -14.55 -10.60 -3.77
C ASP A 93 -15.67 -10.65 -4.83
N ARG A 94 -16.91 -10.27 -4.47
CA ARG A 94 -18.04 -10.20 -5.44
C ARG A 94 -18.31 -8.77 -5.89
N GLU A 95 -18.64 -7.91 -4.94
CA GLU A 95 -18.96 -6.48 -5.15
C GLU A 95 -18.28 -5.68 -4.03
N PRO A 96 -16.95 -5.63 -4.02
CA PRO A 96 -16.22 -5.13 -2.86
C PRO A 96 -16.32 -3.61 -2.73
N VAL A 97 -16.51 -3.14 -1.50
CA VAL A 97 -16.40 -1.73 -1.10
C VAL A 97 -15.15 -1.57 -0.25
N TRP A 98 -14.07 -1.05 -0.84
CA TRP A 98 -12.75 -1.03 -0.19
C TRP A 98 -12.63 0.03 0.90
N GLU A 99 -13.47 1.05 0.88
CA GLU A 99 -13.61 2.06 1.91
C GLU A 99 -13.79 1.45 3.29
N VAL A 100 -14.55 0.36 3.40
CA VAL A 100 -14.88 -0.31 4.66
C VAL A 100 -13.62 -0.66 5.45
N ALA A 101 -12.64 -1.33 4.82
CA ALA A 101 -11.39 -1.66 5.47
C ALA A 101 -10.41 -0.48 5.57
N HIS A 102 -10.30 0.33 4.51
CA HIS A 102 -9.25 1.35 4.42
C HIS A 102 -9.55 2.58 5.28
N LEU A 103 -10.82 3.02 5.36
CA LEU A 103 -11.21 4.12 6.24
C LEU A 103 -11.20 3.69 7.71
N ALA A 104 -11.58 2.43 8.00
CA ALA A 104 -11.40 1.85 9.33
C ALA A 104 -9.91 1.80 9.75
N TYR A 105 -8.99 1.55 8.82
CA TYR A 105 -7.55 1.65 9.06
C TYR A 105 -7.10 3.10 9.36
N LEU A 106 -7.67 4.11 8.69
CA LEU A 106 -7.39 5.51 9.01
C LEU A 106 -7.87 5.87 10.43
N ALA A 107 -9.08 5.46 10.80
CA ALA A 107 -9.59 5.60 12.17
C ALA A 107 -8.68 4.90 13.20
N ALA A 108 -8.25 3.66 12.93
CA ALA A 108 -7.31 2.94 13.79
C ALA A 108 -6.00 3.71 13.96
N THR A 109 -5.50 4.33 12.88
CA THR A 109 -4.24 5.06 12.88
C THR A 109 -4.31 6.31 13.77
N ASP A 110 -5.42 7.03 13.77
CA ASP A 110 -5.62 8.19 14.66
C ASP A 110 -5.58 7.81 16.14
N GLU A 111 -6.02 6.59 16.46
CA GLU A 111 -6.05 6.02 17.80
C GLU A 111 -4.74 5.30 18.16
N GLY A 112 -3.70 5.37 17.30
CA GLY A 112 -2.42 4.70 17.51
C GLY A 112 -2.44 3.18 17.29
N MET A 113 -3.55 2.66 16.76
CA MET A 113 -3.85 1.24 16.57
C MET A 113 -3.74 0.78 15.11
N GLY A 114 -3.22 1.62 14.21
CA GLY A 114 -3.13 1.32 12.77
C GLY A 114 -2.42 0.01 12.45
N ARG A 115 -1.27 -0.27 13.09
CA ARG A 115 -0.52 -1.53 12.87
C ARG A 115 -1.25 -2.76 13.44
N PRO A 116 -1.66 -2.79 14.72
CA PRO A 116 -2.49 -3.89 15.24
C PRO A 116 -3.75 -4.16 14.41
N PHE A 117 -4.41 -3.11 13.91
CA PHE A 117 -5.57 -3.24 13.04
C PHE A 117 -5.22 -3.87 11.69
N LEU A 118 -4.20 -3.35 11.01
CA LEU A 118 -3.70 -3.90 9.75
C LEU A 118 -3.28 -5.37 9.87
N ASP A 119 -2.62 -5.75 10.98
CA ASP A 119 -2.26 -7.14 11.26
C ASP A 119 -3.49 -8.05 11.24
N ARG A 120 -4.56 -7.65 11.93
CA ARG A 120 -5.80 -8.43 12.00
C ARG A 120 -6.55 -8.47 10.68
N VAL A 121 -6.58 -7.37 9.92
CA VAL A 121 -7.22 -7.29 8.60
C VAL A 121 -6.48 -8.16 7.58
N TYR A 122 -5.15 -8.12 7.54
CA TYR A 122 -4.39 -9.00 6.65
C TYR A 122 -4.55 -10.47 7.01
N ALA A 123 -4.57 -10.82 8.30
CA ALA A 123 -4.86 -12.19 8.72
C ALA A 123 -6.28 -12.62 8.33
N ALA A 124 -7.28 -11.75 8.50
CA ALA A 124 -8.65 -11.99 8.05
C ALA A 124 -8.70 -12.31 6.56
N ARG A 125 -8.15 -11.41 5.74
CA ARG A 125 -8.23 -11.54 4.29
C ARG A 125 -7.40 -12.69 3.74
N TRP A 126 -6.12 -12.75 4.10
CA TRP A 126 -5.15 -13.61 3.41
C TRP A 126 -4.90 -14.94 4.09
N GLU A 127 -5.13 -15.04 5.40
CA GLU A 127 -4.95 -16.30 6.13
C GLU A 127 -6.27 -17.02 6.36
N ARG A 128 -7.39 -16.29 6.45
CA ARG A 128 -8.73 -16.86 6.66
C ARG A 128 -9.68 -16.73 5.48
N GLY A 129 -9.35 -15.93 4.47
CA GLY A 129 -10.20 -15.73 3.29
C GLY A 129 -11.47 -14.93 3.57
N GLU A 130 -11.50 -14.15 4.65
CA GLU A 130 -12.64 -13.33 5.05
C GLU A 130 -12.80 -12.11 4.15
N ASP A 131 -14.05 -11.67 3.96
CA ASP A 131 -14.38 -10.48 3.19
C ASP A 131 -14.19 -9.21 4.04
N ILE A 132 -13.12 -8.47 3.76
CA ILE A 132 -12.82 -7.22 4.47
C ILE A 132 -13.61 -6.02 3.93
N SER A 133 -14.46 -6.22 2.92
CA SER A 133 -15.45 -5.23 2.51
C SER A 133 -16.78 -5.36 3.26
N ASP A 134 -16.92 -6.36 4.13
CA ASP A 134 -18.06 -6.53 5.02
C ASP A 134 -17.84 -5.73 6.34
N PRO A 135 -18.70 -4.73 6.65
CA PRO A 135 -18.68 -4.01 7.91
C PRO A 135 -18.70 -4.91 9.16
N VAL A 136 -19.35 -6.07 9.09
CA VAL A 136 -19.43 -7.02 10.21
C VAL A 136 -18.05 -7.62 10.50
N VAL A 137 -17.28 -7.96 9.47
CA VAL A 137 -15.91 -8.48 9.61
C VAL A 137 -15.01 -7.42 10.24
N ILE A 138 -15.09 -6.17 9.76
CA ILE A 138 -14.30 -5.06 10.30
C ILE A 138 -14.68 -4.72 11.75
N GLY A 139 -15.98 -4.70 12.08
CA GLY A 139 -16.45 -4.51 13.45
C GLY A 139 -15.97 -5.60 14.40
N ALA A 140 -15.98 -6.87 13.98
CA ALA A 140 -15.46 -7.99 14.77
C ALA A 140 -13.94 -7.89 15.00
N ILE A 141 -13.17 -7.45 14.00
CA ILE A 141 -11.74 -7.17 14.13
C ILE A 141 -11.50 -6.07 15.17
N ALA A 142 -12.25 -4.96 15.09
CA ALA A 142 -12.16 -3.87 16.05
C ALA A 142 -12.47 -4.34 17.48
N ALA A 143 -13.55 -5.11 17.66
CA ALA A 143 -13.90 -5.71 18.95
C ALA A 143 -12.75 -6.54 19.53
N GLY A 144 -12.10 -7.37 18.70
CA GLY A 144 -10.96 -8.19 19.10
C GLY A 144 -9.68 -7.41 19.46
N LEU A 145 -9.65 -6.10 19.18
CA LEU A 145 -8.58 -5.18 19.55
C LEU A 145 -8.98 -4.25 20.72
N GLY A 146 -10.18 -4.43 21.29
CA GLY A 146 -10.71 -3.57 22.36
C GLY A 146 -11.21 -2.20 21.86
N LEU A 147 -11.45 -2.07 20.56
CA LEU A 147 -11.96 -0.85 19.92
C LEU A 147 -13.51 -0.92 19.82
N GLU A 148 -14.16 0.23 19.71
CA GLU A 148 -15.62 0.32 19.63
C GLU A 148 -16.12 -0.22 18.27
N PRO A 149 -16.82 -1.37 18.21
CA PRO A 149 -17.09 -2.05 16.94
C PRO A 149 -17.92 -1.23 15.95
N ALA A 150 -18.90 -0.44 16.42
CA ALA A 150 -19.81 0.28 15.55
C ALA A 150 -19.10 1.40 14.78
N ARG A 151 -18.15 2.09 15.40
CA ARG A 151 -17.30 3.12 14.78
C ARG A 151 -16.51 2.57 13.59
N TYR A 152 -15.96 1.36 13.74
CA TYR A 152 -15.13 0.75 12.69
C TYR A 152 -15.99 0.09 11.60
N ALA A 153 -17.10 -0.54 11.96
CA ALA A 153 -18.06 -1.05 11.00
C ALA A 153 -18.67 0.08 10.14
N GLY A 154 -18.97 1.23 10.76
CA GLY A 154 -19.52 2.41 10.09
C GLY A 154 -18.48 3.37 9.50
N ALA A 155 -17.20 3.01 9.46
CA ALA A 155 -16.13 3.92 9.04
C ALA A 155 -16.31 4.42 7.58
N ALA A 156 -16.93 3.60 6.72
CA ALA A 156 -17.24 3.98 5.35
C ALA A 156 -18.42 4.94 5.21
N ASP A 157 -19.22 5.13 6.25
CA ASP A 157 -20.38 6.05 6.26
C ASP A 157 -20.05 7.38 6.94
N ASP A 158 -18.89 7.48 7.59
CA ASP A 158 -18.42 8.70 8.25
C ASP A 158 -17.87 9.71 7.23
N GLU A 159 -18.52 10.87 7.13
CA GLU A 159 -18.15 11.93 6.18
C GLU A 159 -16.72 12.45 6.40
N GLY A 160 -16.26 12.54 7.65
CA GLY A 160 -14.93 13.03 7.99
C GLY A 160 -13.83 12.05 7.59
N LEU A 161 -14.04 10.75 7.81
CA LEU A 161 -13.16 9.70 7.33
C LEU A 161 -13.16 9.62 5.80
N ARG A 162 -14.30 9.83 5.14
CA ARG A 162 -14.35 9.92 3.68
C ARG A 162 -13.52 11.08 3.16
N GLU A 163 -13.73 12.31 3.65
CA GLU A 163 -12.92 13.49 3.30
C GLU A 163 -11.42 13.22 3.45
N ARG A 164 -11.01 12.60 4.57
CA ARG A 164 -9.62 12.19 4.79
C ARG A 164 -9.15 11.12 3.81
N GLY A 165 -10.01 10.18 3.45
CA GLY A 165 -9.72 9.19 2.42
C GLY A 165 -9.44 9.85 1.08
N ILE A 166 -10.21 10.89 0.72
CA ILE A 166 -9.97 11.69 -0.48
C ILE A 166 -8.64 12.43 -0.40
N ASP A 167 -8.27 13.00 0.76
CA ASP A 167 -6.95 13.62 0.94
C ASP A 167 -5.82 12.60 0.72
N VAL A 168 -5.95 11.40 1.30
CA VAL A 168 -4.97 10.32 1.14
C VAL A 168 -4.84 9.91 -0.33
N LEU A 169 -5.96 9.65 -1.00
CA LEU A 169 -5.96 9.26 -2.42
C LEU A 169 -5.46 10.40 -3.33
N SER A 170 -5.72 11.67 -3.00
CA SER A 170 -5.15 12.81 -3.71
C SER A 170 -3.63 12.81 -3.64
N ARG A 171 -3.07 12.55 -2.45
CA ARG A 171 -1.60 12.38 -2.28
C ARG A 171 -1.04 11.21 -3.09
N VAL A 172 -1.79 10.10 -3.19
CA VAL A 172 -1.40 8.94 -4.01
C VAL A 172 -1.26 9.34 -5.48
N ALA A 173 -2.21 10.13 -6.00
CA ALA A 173 -2.15 10.67 -7.36
C ALA A 173 -0.98 11.65 -7.55
N ASP A 174 -0.80 12.60 -6.62
CA ASP A 174 0.29 13.59 -6.67
C ASP A 174 1.68 12.94 -6.61
N ASP A 175 1.82 11.89 -5.82
CA ASP A 175 3.04 11.11 -5.73
C ASP A 175 3.24 10.16 -6.93
N GLY A 176 2.31 10.16 -7.90
CA GLY A 176 2.36 9.34 -9.11
C GLY A 176 2.46 7.86 -8.79
N VAL A 177 1.66 7.39 -7.85
CA VAL A 177 1.55 5.98 -7.46
C VAL A 177 0.51 5.32 -8.36
N PHE A 178 0.93 4.31 -9.10
CA PHE A 178 0.08 3.60 -10.07
C PHE A 178 -0.20 2.14 -9.68
N GLY A 179 0.32 1.70 -8.54
CA GLY A 179 0.20 0.33 -8.07
C GLY A 179 0.88 0.14 -6.73
N VAL A 180 0.55 -0.98 -6.08
CA VAL A 180 1.03 -1.33 -4.74
C VAL A 180 1.55 -2.77 -4.68
N PRO A 181 2.50 -3.09 -3.79
CA PRO A 181 3.18 -2.17 -2.88
C PRO A 181 4.15 -1.25 -3.63
N MET A 182 4.26 0.00 -3.19
CA MET A 182 5.25 0.95 -3.68
C MET A 182 5.98 1.59 -2.50
N PHE A 183 7.30 1.62 -2.57
CA PHE A 183 8.15 2.30 -1.60
C PHE A 183 8.76 3.53 -2.24
N VAL A 184 8.77 4.64 -1.51
CA VAL A 184 9.34 5.92 -1.99
C VAL A 184 10.38 6.41 -0.99
N LEU A 185 11.57 6.73 -1.49
CA LEU A 185 12.70 7.18 -0.68
C LEU A 185 13.30 8.47 -1.28
N GLY A 186 12.81 9.62 -0.83
CA GLY A 186 13.07 10.90 -1.48
C GLY A 186 12.38 10.96 -2.85
N ARG A 187 13.14 10.98 -3.94
CA ARG A 187 12.61 11.01 -5.32
C ARG A 187 12.56 9.64 -6.00
N GLU A 188 13.15 8.62 -5.38
CA GLU A 188 13.22 7.26 -5.95
C GLU A 188 11.98 6.45 -5.56
N LYS A 189 11.42 5.70 -6.51
CA LYS A 189 10.27 4.82 -6.32
C LYS A 189 10.66 3.36 -6.62
N PHE A 190 10.16 2.44 -5.81
CA PHE A 190 10.38 1.00 -5.94
C PHE A 190 9.02 0.31 -5.88
N TRP A 191 8.58 -0.27 -6.99
CA TRP A 191 7.26 -0.89 -7.11
C TRP A 191 7.35 -2.40 -7.20
N GLY A 192 6.49 -3.10 -6.45
CA GLY A 192 6.41 -4.56 -6.44
C GLY A 192 7.26 -5.22 -5.35
N THR A 193 6.91 -6.46 -5.00
CA THR A 193 7.65 -7.24 -4.00
C THR A 193 9.08 -7.58 -4.46
N ASP A 194 9.30 -7.65 -5.76
CA ASP A 194 10.57 -7.95 -6.42
C ASP A 194 11.55 -6.76 -6.39
N ARG A 195 11.08 -5.54 -6.09
CA ARG A 195 11.92 -4.36 -5.89
C ARG A 195 12.16 -4.03 -4.41
N LEU A 196 11.57 -4.77 -3.47
CA LEU A 196 11.75 -4.58 -2.04
C LEU A 196 13.24 -4.63 -1.65
N GLY A 197 14.01 -5.60 -2.14
CA GLY A 197 15.45 -5.70 -1.86
C GLY A 197 16.26 -4.48 -2.33
N ARG A 198 15.87 -3.84 -3.45
CA ARG A 198 16.52 -2.62 -3.94
C ARG A 198 16.18 -1.41 -3.07
N PHE A 199 14.93 -1.29 -2.64
CA PHE A 199 14.52 -0.28 -1.68
C PHE A 199 15.28 -0.43 -0.35
N LEU A 200 15.37 -1.64 0.18
CA LEU A 200 16.10 -1.92 1.43
C LEU A 200 17.58 -1.55 1.31
N ALA A 201 18.24 -1.90 0.20
CA ALA A 201 19.62 -1.50 -0.05
C ALA A 201 19.78 0.03 -0.07
N ALA A 202 18.89 0.75 -0.76
CA ALA A 202 18.90 2.20 -0.82
C ALA A 202 18.64 2.85 0.56
N TRP A 203 17.72 2.29 1.35
CA TRP A 203 17.43 2.75 2.70
C TRP A 203 18.63 2.56 3.64
N ARG A 204 19.22 1.36 3.67
CA ARG A 204 20.43 1.06 4.47
C ARG A 204 21.59 1.99 4.12
N ALA A 205 21.80 2.28 2.84
CA ALA A 205 22.87 3.19 2.40
C ALA A 205 22.67 4.64 2.88
N ARG A 206 21.44 5.06 3.20
CA ARG A 206 21.14 6.39 3.74
C ARG A 206 21.07 6.44 5.27
N THR A 207 20.86 5.31 5.92
CA THR A 207 20.82 5.20 7.39
C THR A 207 22.12 4.69 8.00
N ALA A 208 23.05 4.18 7.19
CA ALA A 208 24.39 3.82 7.63
C ALA A 208 25.10 5.03 8.27
N PRO A 209 25.83 4.83 9.38
CA PRO A 209 26.72 5.85 9.92
C PRO A 209 27.65 6.35 8.82
N ALA A 210 27.93 7.65 8.76
CA ALA A 210 28.78 8.23 7.73
C ALA A 210 30.20 7.66 7.82
N GLU A 211 30.53 6.67 7.01
CA GLU A 211 31.91 6.29 6.75
C GLU A 211 32.55 7.37 5.85
N SER A 212 33.74 7.84 6.25
CA SER A 212 34.50 8.85 5.53
C SER A 212 35.04 8.27 4.21
N GLY A 213 34.20 8.26 3.18
CA GLY A 213 34.54 7.77 1.84
C GLY A 213 33.94 8.67 0.76
N SER A 214 34.79 9.17 -0.14
CA SER A 214 34.40 9.98 -1.30
C SER A 214 33.54 9.16 -2.27
N VAL A 215 32.28 9.56 -2.45
CA VAL A 215 31.38 8.97 -3.45
C VAL A 215 31.50 9.77 -4.74
N GLU A 216 31.99 9.13 -5.81
CA GLU A 216 31.92 9.67 -7.17
C GLU A 216 30.45 9.86 -7.58
N ARG A 217 30.13 11.07 -8.03
CA ARG A 217 28.81 11.41 -8.57
C ARG A 217 28.72 10.91 -10.01
N VAL A 218 27.79 10.02 -10.28
CA VAL A 218 27.29 9.84 -11.65
C VAL A 218 26.15 10.84 -11.85
N GLU A 219 26.40 11.88 -12.66
CA GLU A 219 25.36 12.81 -13.08
C GLU A 219 24.56 12.21 -14.23
N PHE A 220 23.25 12.04 -14.03
CA PHE A 220 22.31 11.95 -15.14
C PHE A 220 21.85 13.37 -15.46
N ALA A 221 22.47 13.96 -16.49
CA ALA A 221 22.07 15.26 -17.02
C ALA A 221 20.66 15.19 -17.64
N GLU A 222 19.98 16.31 -17.52
CA GLU A 222 18.61 16.66 -17.94
C GLU A 222 18.03 15.87 -19.14
N ALA A 223 17.19 14.88 -18.85
CA ALA A 223 16.21 14.33 -19.81
C ALA A 223 14.81 14.19 -19.19
N ALA A 224 14.47 15.04 -18.21
CA ALA A 224 13.17 15.02 -17.51
C ALA A 224 12.17 16.05 -18.06
N ARG A 225 12.43 16.63 -19.23
CA ARG A 225 11.46 17.43 -19.97
C ARG A 225 11.30 16.83 -21.37
N ALA A 226 10.15 16.20 -21.58
CA ALA A 226 9.69 15.57 -22.82
C ALA A 226 10.20 14.15 -23.11
N VAL A 227 9.81 13.17 -22.29
CA VAL A 227 9.48 11.81 -22.77
C VAL A 227 8.40 11.22 -21.86
N SER A 228 7.11 11.44 -22.15
CA SER A 228 6.16 10.35 -21.97
C SER A 228 6.17 9.62 -23.29
N ASP A 229 6.89 8.50 -23.38
CA ASP A 229 6.75 7.66 -24.56
C ASP A 229 5.28 7.24 -24.60
N GLY A 230 4.55 7.67 -25.63
CA GLY A 230 3.19 7.19 -25.92
C GLY A 230 3.16 5.73 -26.39
N GLY A 231 4.28 5.02 -26.23
CA GLY A 231 4.41 3.60 -26.50
C GLY A 231 3.76 2.77 -25.40
N HIS A 232 3.19 1.64 -25.78
CA HIS A 232 2.86 0.60 -24.81
C HIS A 232 4.15 0.24 -24.07
N ALA A 233 4.18 0.43 -22.75
CA ALA A 233 5.24 -0.13 -21.93
C ALA A 233 5.33 -1.62 -22.28
N GLY A 234 6.45 -2.02 -22.92
CA GLY A 234 6.72 -3.42 -23.20
C GLY A 234 6.49 -4.20 -21.91
N GLY A 235 5.63 -5.22 -21.98
CA GLY A 235 5.16 -5.93 -20.79
C GLY A 235 6.34 -6.34 -19.92
N CYS A 236 6.42 -5.76 -18.72
CA CYS A 236 7.36 -6.19 -17.72
C CYS A 236 6.91 -7.58 -17.23
N GLY A 237 7.72 -8.59 -17.53
CA GLY A 237 7.67 -9.91 -16.90
C GLY A 237 8.40 -9.93 -15.57
#